data_AF-A0A7T8JZY5-F1
#
_entry.id   AF-A0A7T8JZY5-F1
#
_cell.length_a   1.000
_cell.length_b   1.000
_cell.length_c   1.000
_cell.angle_alpha   90.00
_cell.angle_beta   90.00
_cell.angle_gamma   90.00
#
_symmetry.space_group_name_H-M   'P 1'
#
loop_
_entity.id
_entity.type
_entity.pdbx_description
1 polymer ?
#
loop_
_entity_poly.entity_id
_entity_poly.type
_entity_poly.pdbx_seq_one_letter_code
_entity_poly.pdbx_strand_id
1 'polypeptide(L)' 'SSDANPLDYAFWPHIESKACKLRHPNIDALKAAVNQEWAGMYEDLVKRLMTIVAANGGHIK' A
#
# COMPACT_ATOMS: atom_id res chain seq x y z
N SER A 1 -9.40 -11.65 16.49
CA SER A 1 -7.97 -11.68 16.13
C SER A 1 -7.77 -10.74 14.97
N SER A 2 -6.84 -9.78 15.07
CA SER A 2 -6.52 -8.87 13.95
C SER A 2 -6.01 -9.60 12.70
N ASP A 3 -5.55 -10.85 12.83
CA ASP A 3 -5.14 -11.69 11.70
C ASP A 3 -6.24 -11.96 10.65
N ALA A 4 -7.51 -11.75 11.01
CA ALA A 4 -8.62 -11.95 10.07
C ALA A 4 -8.93 -10.72 9.22
N ASN A 5 -8.38 -9.53 9.57
CA ASN A 5 -8.64 -8.30 8.82
C ASN A 5 -7.59 -8.14 7.70
N PRO A 6 -8.00 -8.16 6.42
CA PRO A 6 -7.09 -7.94 5.29
C PRO A 6 -6.27 -6.65 5.39
N LEU A 7 -6.85 -5.62 6.01
CA LEU A 7 -6.12 -4.39 6.28
C LEU A 7 -4.92 -4.62 7.20
N ASP A 8 -5.11 -5.38 8.28
CA ASP A 8 -4.09 -5.57 9.31
C ASP A 8 -3.03 -6.59 8.90
N TYR A 9 -3.39 -7.67 8.16
CA TYR A 9 -2.43 -8.71 7.80
C TYR A 9 -1.75 -8.50 6.43
N ALA A 10 -2.42 -7.85 5.46
CA ALA A 10 -1.88 -7.72 4.10
C ALA A 10 -1.34 -6.31 3.81
N PHE A 11 -2.10 -5.28 4.16
CA PHE A 11 -1.78 -3.91 3.76
C PHE A 11 -0.92 -3.19 4.80
N TRP A 12 -1.27 -3.31 6.08
CA TRP A 12 -0.58 -2.61 7.16
C TRP A 12 0.91 -2.93 7.24
N PRO A 13 1.38 -4.19 7.15
CA PRO A 13 2.82 -4.48 7.22
C PRO A 13 3.62 -3.84 6.07
N HIS A 14 3.01 -3.72 4.89
CA HIS A 14 3.64 -3.06 3.74
C HIS A 14 3.81 -1.56 3.97
N ILE A 15 2.74 -0.90 4.43
CA ILE A 15 2.73 0.54 4.72
C ILE A 15 3.67 0.85 5.86
N GLU A 16 3.60 0.08 6.95
CA GLU A 16 4.46 0.22 8.11
C GLU A 16 5.95 0.09 7.73
N SER A 17 6.31 -0.93 6.94
CA SER A 17 7.70 -1.14 6.50
C SER A 17 8.27 0.05 5.71
N LYS A 18 7.43 0.84 5.03
CA LYS A 18 7.86 2.00 4.24
C LYS A 18 7.76 3.30 5.02
N ALA A 19 6.59 3.58 5.58
CA ALA A 19 6.31 4.81 6.32
C ALA A 19 7.14 4.90 7.60
N CYS A 20 7.37 3.79 8.31
CA CYS A 20 8.13 3.78 9.56
C CYS A 20 9.63 3.49 9.38
N LYS A 21 10.14 3.47 8.15
CA LYS A 21 11.57 3.23 7.86
C LYS A 21 12.49 4.31 8.45
N LEU A 22 11.98 5.53 8.60
CA LEU A 22 12.67 6.66 9.20
C LEU A 22 11.90 7.19 10.40
N ARG A 23 12.62 7.79 11.35
CA ARG A 23 12.01 8.46 12.49
C ARG A 23 11.40 9.79 12.03
N HIS A 24 10.12 9.98 12.32
CA HIS A 24 9.41 11.22 12.03
C HIS A 24 9.57 12.24 13.17
N PRO A 25 9.61 13.55 12.85
CA PRO A 25 9.75 14.60 13.87
C PRO A 25 8.51 14.77 14.76
N ASN A 26 7.33 14.38 14.27
CA ASN A 26 6.08 14.45 15.00
C ASN A 26 5.03 13.51 14.38
N ILE A 27 3.86 13.43 15.02
CA ILE A 27 2.76 12.56 14.60
C ILE A 27 2.18 13.00 13.25
N ASP A 28 2.15 14.29 12.95
CA ASP A 28 1.59 14.78 11.68
C ASP A 28 2.45 14.39 10.48
N ALA A 29 3.78 14.45 10.64
CA ALA A 29 4.72 13.94 9.64
C ALA A 29 4.57 12.42 9.44
N LEU A 30 4.36 11.66 10.52
CA LEU A 30 4.07 10.23 10.42
C LEU A 30 2.75 9.97 9.68
N LYS A 31 1.66 10.69 10.01
CA LYS A 31 0.37 10.58 9.32
C LYS A 31 0.51 10.89 7.83
N ALA A 32 1.25 11.94 7.49
CA ALA A 32 1.51 12.31 6.10
C ALA A 32 2.26 11.19 5.36
N ALA A 33 3.29 10.61 5.97
CA ALA A 33 4.04 9.49 5.39
C ALA A 33 3.15 8.25 5.17
N VAL A 34 2.33 7.87 6.17
CA VAL A 34 1.39 6.75 6.04
C VAL A 34 0.39 6.99 4.90
N ASN A 35 -0.18 8.19 4.80
CA ASN A 35 -1.12 8.54 3.73
C ASN A 35 -0.45 8.52 2.35
N GLN A 36 0.79 8.98 2.25
CA GLN A 36 1.55 8.95 1.00
C GLN A 36 1.80 7.51 0.53
N GLU A 37 2.24 6.63 1.44
CA GLU A 37 2.48 5.21 1.11
C GLU A 37 1.18 4.48 0.75
N TRP A 38 0.07 4.78 1.44
CA TRP A 38 -1.25 4.25 1.09
C TRP A 38 -1.68 4.67 -0.32
N ALA A 39 -1.55 5.96 -0.65
CA ALA A 39 -1.93 6.48 -1.96
C ALA A 39 -1.08 5.87 -3.09
N GLY A 40 0.24 5.76 -2.89
CA GLY A 40 1.13 5.12 -3.87
C GLY A 40 0.80 3.64 -4.09
N MET A 41 0.52 2.89 -3.02
CA MET A 41 0.11 1.49 -3.12
C MET A 41 -1.22 1.35 -3.89
N TYR A 42 -2.19 2.23 -3.63
CA TYR A 42 -3.47 2.24 -4.35
C TYR A 42 -3.28 2.52 -5.85
N GLU A 43 -2.46 3.51 -6.21
CA GLU A 43 -2.15 3.79 -7.61
C GLU A 43 -1.49 2.61 -8.32
N ASP A 44 -0.53 1.94 -7.69
CA ASP A 44 0.14 0.77 -8.26
C ASP A 44 -0.82 -0.40 -8.44
N LEU A 45 -1.73 -0.62 -7.48
CA LEU A 45 -2.78 -1.63 -7.59
C LEU A 45 -3.71 -1.32 -8.77
N VAL A 46 -4.17 -0.07 -8.90
CA VAL A 46 -5.02 0.36 -10.01
C VAL A 46 -4.30 0.19 -11.35
N LYS A 47 -3.03 0.61 -11.46
CA LYS A 47 -2.23 0.41 -12.67
C LYS A 47 -2.14 -1.07 -13.04
N ARG A 48 -1.82 -1.95 -12.08
CA ARG A 48 -1.76 -3.39 -12.31
C ARG A 48 -3.09 -3.95 -12.79
N LEU A 49 -4.20 -3.61 -12.13
CA LEU A 49 -5.53 -4.06 -12.53
C LEU A 49 -5.88 -3.60 -13.96
N MET A 50 -5.59 -2.34 -14.30
CA MET A 50 -5.80 -1.82 -15.65
C MET A 50 -4.96 -2.57 -16.69
N THR A 51 -3.72 -2.95 -16.35
CA THR A 51 -2.90 -3.79 -17.22
C THR A 51 -3.50 -5.20 -17.39
N ILE A 52 -4.08 -5.80 -16.33
CA ILE A 52 -4.72 -7.14 -16.42
C ILE A 52 -5.93 -7.08 -17.35
N VAL A 53 -6.75 -6.04 -17.18
CA VAL A 53 -7.93 -5.80 -18.01
C VAL A 53 -7.51 -5.57 -19.47
N ALA A 54 -6.49 -4.75 -19.72
CA ALA A 54 -5.97 -4.52 -21.07
C ALA A 54 -5.38 -5.80 -21.70
N ALA A 55 -4.81 -6.70 -20.89
CA ALA A 55 -4.34 -8.01 -21.32
C ALA A 55 -5.46 -9.06 -21.48
N ASN A 56 -6.73 -8.68 -21.28
CA ASN A 56 -7.89 -9.57 -21.30
C ASN A 56 -7.74 -10.80 -20.36
N GLY A 57 -7.11 -10.59 -19.19
CA GLY A 57 -6.80 -11.65 -18.23
C GLY A 57 -5.53 -12.46 -18.55
N GLY A 58 -4.75 -12.04 -19.55
CA GLY A 58 -3.44 -12.62 -19.87
C GLY A 58 -2.37 -12.33 -18.81
N HIS A 59 -1.29 -13.11 -18.84
CA HIS A 59 -0.14 -12.95 -17.94
C HIS A 59 0.57 -11.61 -18.16
N ILE A 60 0.78 -10.85 -17.08
CA ILE A 60 1.59 -9.62 -17.10
C ILE A 60 2.99 -9.96 -16.58
N LYS A 61 4.02 -9.52 -17.31
CA LYS A 61 5.44 -9.64 -16.91
C LYS A 61 5.85 -8.55 -15.94
#